data_AF-A0A658QY10-F1
#
_entry.id   AF-A0A658QY10-F1
#
_cell.length_a   1.000
_cell.length_b   1.000
_cell.length_c   1.000
_cell.angle_alpha   90.00
_cell.angle_beta   90.00
_cell.angle_gamma   90.00
#
_symmetry.space_group_name_H-M   'P 1'
#
loop_
_entity.id
_entity.type
_entity.pdbx_description
1 polymer ?
#
loop_
_entity_poly.entity_id
_entity_poly.type
_entity_poly.pdbx_seq_one_letter_code
_entity_poly.pdbx_strand_id
1 'polypeptide(L)'
;MIRTLASTIPRKALSVAILSASLLAAGCSSLGPSRLKADQVDYARALGDAQKREILAAIVGLRFADAPSFLTVSSIIAAYNFDASGGGILNAGSGAQPNYAQATGSVSYSNHPTFTFTPTTGDAYASAYIRPLPPTLVLPLAESGMPIDLLLRITAQSIAGLQNGNALGGPNASGAPEFFLLIQALRRLQLAGELNVESRNEDHAARVFITLAATRSGSNKAITDDLALVRRLLHLSPKMKTYEIVYGQSSDKDRIPMVTRSVLGILTDLGAQIPVPDPQIGSGATKPTIGLIGGETRPTIVVKVGEKAPQDAYVSVLYDKAQYWIDRGDFDSKYAFTVVQNLMALAEVTDTSKAPVVTIPAN
;
A
#
# COMPACT_ATOMS: atom_id res chain seq x y z
N MET A 1 -0.14 -80.31 -22.41
CA MET A 1 -1.08 -79.73 -23.39
C MET A 1 -1.90 -78.67 -22.67
N ILE A 2 -1.48 -77.41 -22.72
CA ILE A 2 -2.15 -76.28 -22.06
C ILE A 2 -3.01 -75.58 -23.11
N ARG A 3 -4.34 -75.60 -22.92
CA ARG A 3 -5.31 -74.87 -23.76
C ARG A 3 -5.30 -73.39 -23.32
N THR A 4 -4.84 -72.52 -24.20
CA THR A 4 -4.99 -71.07 -24.11
C THR A 4 -6.41 -70.67 -24.52
N LEU A 5 -7.20 -70.17 -23.55
CA LEU A 5 -8.48 -69.49 -23.79
C LEU A 5 -8.18 -68.03 -24.12
N ALA A 6 -8.21 -67.67 -25.40
CA ALA A 6 -8.20 -66.29 -25.86
C ALA A 6 -9.62 -65.70 -25.68
N SER A 7 -9.80 -64.81 -24.70
CA SER A 7 -11.02 -64.01 -24.58
C SER A 7 -10.98 -62.86 -25.59
N THR A 8 -11.92 -62.87 -26.52
CA THR A 8 -12.12 -61.81 -27.50
C THR A 8 -12.79 -60.61 -26.83
N ILE A 9 -12.00 -59.62 -26.44
CA ILE A 9 -12.51 -58.33 -25.94
C ILE A 9 -13.26 -57.64 -27.10
N PRO A 10 -14.54 -57.24 -26.93
CA PRO A 10 -15.28 -56.58 -28.00
C PRO A 10 -14.62 -55.23 -28.32
N ARG A 11 -14.30 -55.00 -29.60
CA ARG A 11 -13.64 -53.77 -30.11
C ARG A 11 -14.25 -52.46 -29.59
N LYS A 12 -15.57 -52.43 -29.34
CA LYS A 12 -16.28 -51.27 -28.76
C LYS A 12 -15.88 -50.96 -27.31
N ALA A 13 -15.61 -51.97 -26.48
CA ALA A 13 -15.16 -51.78 -25.10
C ALA A 13 -13.72 -51.26 -25.04
N LEU A 14 -12.87 -51.69 -25.98
CA LEU A 14 -11.51 -51.18 -26.13
C LEU A 14 -11.51 -49.68 -26.54
N SER A 15 -12.39 -49.29 -27.46
CA SER A 15 -12.52 -47.89 -27.91
C SER A 15 -13.00 -46.95 -26.80
N VAL A 16 -13.95 -47.37 -25.96
CA VAL A 16 -14.46 -46.56 -24.83
C VAL A 16 -13.39 -46.43 -23.74
N ALA A 17 -12.64 -47.48 -23.45
CA ALA A 17 -11.53 -47.43 -22.50
C ALA A 17 -10.41 -46.48 -22.95
N ILE A 18 -10.05 -46.51 -24.24
CA ILE A 18 -9.03 -45.61 -24.82
C ILE A 18 -9.51 -44.15 -24.77
N LEU A 19 -10.77 -43.88 -25.11
CA LEU A 19 -11.33 -42.53 -25.07
C LEU A 19 -11.34 -41.97 -23.63
N SER A 20 -11.73 -42.80 -22.66
CA SER A 20 -11.78 -42.45 -21.25
C SER A 20 -10.38 -42.18 -20.68
N ALA A 21 -9.39 -43.02 -21.04
CA ALA A 21 -7.99 -42.83 -20.68
C ALA A 21 -7.40 -41.54 -21.28
N SER A 22 -7.76 -41.18 -22.52
CA SER A 22 -7.33 -39.92 -23.13
C SER A 22 -7.97 -38.67 -22.50
N LEU A 23 -9.23 -38.73 -22.02
CA LEU A 23 -9.84 -37.63 -21.27
C LEU A 23 -9.20 -37.44 -19.89
N LEU A 24 -8.83 -38.55 -19.21
CA LEU A 24 -8.15 -38.51 -17.91
C LEU A 24 -6.71 -38.00 -18.02
N ALA A 25 -5.99 -38.33 -19.10
CA ALA A 25 -4.63 -37.85 -19.34
C ALA A 25 -4.56 -36.36 -19.71
N ALA A 26 -5.59 -35.81 -20.36
CA ALA A 26 -5.65 -34.40 -20.72
C ALA A 26 -5.82 -33.47 -19.49
N GLY A 27 -6.49 -33.93 -18.43
CA GLY A 27 -6.76 -33.14 -17.22
C GLY A 27 -5.54 -32.91 -16.29
N CYS A 28 -4.52 -33.76 -16.35
CA CYS A 28 -3.32 -33.64 -15.51
C CYS A 28 -2.28 -32.63 -16.04
N SER A 29 -2.46 -32.13 -17.27
CA SER A 29 -1.52 -31.19 -17.90
C SER A 29 -1.65 -29.73 -17.41
N SER A 30 -2.72 -29.39 -16.67
CA SER A 30 -2.93 -28.03 -16.15
C SER A 30 -2.46 -27.82 -14.71
N LEU A 31 -1.79 -28.82 -14.11
CA LEU A 31 -1.28 -28.79 -12.74
C LEU A 31 0.24 -28.60 -12.82
N GLY A 32 0.68 -27.35 -12.70
CA GLY A 32 2.09 -26.97 -12.87
C GLY A 32 2.34 -25.47 -12.65
N PRO A 33 3.53 -24.94 -13.04
CA PRO A 33 4.01 -23.58 -12.75
C PRO A 33 3.08 -22.42 -13.18
N SER A 34 2.11 -22.69 -14.06
CA SER A 34 1.07 -21.74 -14.46
C SER A 34 0.11 -21.40 -13.32
N ARG A 35 -0.17 -22.34 -12.39
CA ARG A 35 -1.00 -22.09 -11.20
C ARG A 35 -0.25 -21.26 -10.16
N LEU A 36 1.06 -21.46 -10.00
CA LEU A 36 1.91 -20.61 -9.14
C LEU A 36 1.84 -19.13 -9.54
N LYS A 37 1.84 -18.84 -10.85
CA LYS A 37 1.70 -17.46 -11.36
C LYS A 37 0.33 -16.85 -11.07
N ALA A 38 -0.74 -17.64 -11.16
CA ALA A 38 -2.10 -17.19 -10.82
C ALA A 38 -2.21 -16.88 -9.33
N ASP A 39 -1.74 -17.80 -8.48
CA ASP A 39 -1.81 -17.66 -7.02
C ASP A 39 -0.93 -16.49 -6.53
N GLN A 40 0.24 -16.25 -7.15
CA GLN A 40 1.09 -15.09 -6.82
C GLN A 40 0.34 -13.76 -6.95
N VAL A 41 -0.45 -13.60 -8.01
CA VAL A 41 -1.24 -12.38 -8.24
C VAL A 41 -2.34 -12.25 -7.20
N ASP A 42 -3.02 -13.35 -6.87
CA ASP A 42 -4.09 -13.34 -5.87
C ASP A 42 -3.56 -13.11 -4.46
N TYR A 43 -2.39 -13.64 -4.11
CA TYR A 43 -1.70 -13.32 -2.86
C TYR A 43 -1.28 -11.84 -2.80
N ALA A 44 -0.71 -11.30 -3.87
CA ALA A 44 -0.32 -9.89 -3.91
C ALA A 44 -1.54 -8.96 -3.73
N ARG A 45 -2.68 -9.31 -4.32
CA ARG A 45 -3.95 -8.58 -4.12
C ARG A 45 -4.45 -8.69 -2.68
N ALA A 46 -4.48 -9.90 -2.13
CA ALA A 46 -4.93 -10.13 -0.76
C ALA A 46 -4.05 -9.38 0.27
N LEU A 47 -2.74 -9.36 0.05
CA LEU A 47 -1.79 -8.60 0.86
C LEU A 47 -2.03 -7.10 0.75
N GLY A 48 -2.21 -6.59 -0.47
CA GLY A 48 -2.55 -5.18 -0.70
C GLY A 48 -3.87 -4.77 -0.03
N ASP A 49 -4.89 -5.63 -0.08
CA ASP A 49 -6.18 -5.37 0.58
C ASP A 49 -6.12 -5.49 2.10
N ALA A 50 -5.25 -6.34 2.64
CA ALA A 50 -4.93 -6.38 4.06
C ALA A 50 -4.23 -5.09 4.50
N GLN A 51 -3.21 -4.65 3.77
CA GLN A 51 -2.47 -3.42 4.07
C GLN A 51 -3.39 -2.18 4.03
N LYS A 52 -4.32 -2.10 3.06
CA LYS A 52 -5.30 -1.00 3.03
C LYS A 52 -6.15 -0.98 4.30
N ARG A 53 -6.65 -2.13 4.75
CA ARG A 53 -7.46 -2.23 5.97
C ARG A 53 -6.66 -1.86 7.21
N GLU A 54 -5.42 -2.32 7.30
CA GLU A 54 -4.50 -1.98 8.40
C GLU A 54 -4.24 -0.48 8.48
N ILE A 55 -3.92 0.16 7.35
CA ILE A 55 -3.69 1.62 7.30
C ILE A 55 -4.97 2.37 7.67
N LEU A 56 -6.13 2.01 7.11
CA LEU A 56 -7.38 2.68 7.47
C LEU A 56 -7.72 2.49 8.95
N ALA A 57 -7.51 1.28 9.50
CA ALA A 57 -7.70 1.01 10.91
C ALA A 57 -6.75 1.85 11.78
N ALA A 58 -5.49 2.02 11.38
CA ALA A 58 -4.54 2.87 12.09
C ALA A 58 -4.95 4.36 12.06
N ILE A 59 -5.41 4.86 10.91
CA ILE A 59 -5.90 6.25 10.79
C ILE A 59 -7.12 6.47 11.71
N VAL A 60 -8.09 5.54 11.69
CA VAL A 60 -9.29 5.63 12.53
C VAL A 60 -8.92 5.45 14.01
N GLY A 61 -8.06 4.50 14.37
CA GLY A 61 -7.61 4.31 15.75
C GLY A 61 -6.93 5.56 16.31
N LEU A 62 -5.98 6.15 15.55
CA LEU A 62 -5.30 7.40 15.95
C LEU A 62 -6.29 8.56 16.10
N ARG A 63 -7.38 8.59 15.32
CA ARG A 63 -8.46 9.56 15.48
C ARG A 63 -9.11 9.47 16.88
N PHE A 64 -9.12 8.30 17.51
CA PHE A 64 -9.63 8.08 18.87
C PHE A 64 -8.51 7.87 19.91
N ALA A 65 -7.28 8.27 19.59
CA ALA A 65 -6.09 8.16 20.43
C ALA A 65 -5.65 6.71 20.77
N ASP A 66 -6.02 5.74 19.94
CA ASP A 66 -5.49 4.38 20.02
C ASP A 66 -4.09 4.30 19.40
N ALA A 67 -3.23 3.47 20.00
CA ALA A 67 -1.92 3.16 19.46
C ALA A 67 -2.02 2.13 18.32
N PRO A 68 -1.55 2.45 17.10
CA PRO A 68 -1.55 1.49 16.01
C PRO A 68 -0.48 0.41 16.22
N SER A 69 -0.75 -0.78 15.69
CA SER A 69 0.24 -1.85 15.55
C SER A 69 0.37 -2.23 14.07
N PHE A 70 1.60 -2.45 13.62
CA PHE A 70 1.88 -2.82 12.23
C PHE A 70 2.49 -4.22 12.13
N LEU A 71 1.99 -5.02 11.19
CA LEU A 71 2.44 -6.38 10.93
C LEU A 71 3.02 -6.49 9.52
N THR A 72 4.30 -6.87 9.43
CA THR A 72 4.93 -7.14 8.14
C THR A 72 4.90 -8.64 7.83
N VAL A 73 4.72 -8.98 6.56
CA VAL A 73 4.79 -10.37 6.09
C VAL A 73 6.25 -10.69 5.74
N SER A 74 6.87 -11.54 6.55
CA SER A 74 8.30 -11.88 6.42
C SER A 74 8.56 -13.01 5.44
N SER A 75 7.65 -13.98 5.33
CA SER A 75 7.77 -15.07 4.36
C SER A 75 6.41 -15.70 4.03
N ILE A 76 6.31 -16.21 2.79
CA ILE A 76 5.19 -17.01 2.30
C ILE A 76 5.76 -18.36 1.86
N ILE A 77 5.35 -19.45 2.52
CA ILE A 77 5.74 -20.81 2.16
C ILE A 77 4.48 -21.53 1.67
N ALA A 78 4.42 -21.84 0.38
CA ALA A 78 3.31 -22.61 -0.19
C ALA A 78 3.70 -24.10 -0.26
N ALA A 79 2.94 -24.96 0.44
CA ALA A 79 3.07 -26.41 0.35
C ALA A 79 1.88 -27.00 -0.42
N TYR A 80 2.17 -27.76 -1.47
CA TYR A 80 1.17 -28.42 -2.31
C TYR A 80 1.29 -29.93 -2.13
N ASN A 81 0.25 -30.57 -1.60
CA ASN A 81 0.16 -32.02 -1.53
C ASN A 81 -0.85 -32.51 -2.57
N PHE A 82 -0.40 -33.42 -3.41
CA PHE A 82 -1.23 -34.09 -4.39
C PHE A 82 -1.07 -35.60 -4.21
N ASP A 83 -2.12 -36.25 -3.72
CA ASP A 83 -2.16 -37.70 -3.57
C ASP A 83 -3.18 -38.25 -4.55
N ALA A 84 -2.69 -39.05 -5.49
CA ALA A 84 -3.50 -39.88 -6.36
C ALA A 84 -3.24 -41.33 -6.00
N SER A 85 -4.23 -42.02 -5.43
CA SER A 85 -4.13 -43.44 -5.14
C SER A 85 -5.12 -44.22 -5.99
N GLY A 86 -4.64 -45.29 -6.60
CA GLY A 86 -5.42 -46.22 -7.42
C GLY A 86 -5.09 -47.65 -7.03
N GLY A 87 -6.11 -48.44 -6.70
CA GLY A 87 -5.96 -49.82 -6.29
C GLY A 87 -6.99 -50.71 -6.98
N GLY A 88 -6.56 -51.88 -7.45
CA GLY A 88 -7.44 -52.91 -8.00
C GLY A 88 -7.38 -54.15 -7.13
N ILE A 89 -8.52 -54.55 -6.56
CA ILE A 89 -8.66 -55.83 -5.85
C ILE A 89 -9.26 -56.83 -6.84
N LEU A 90 -8.48 -57.87 -7.14
CA LEU A 90 -8.93 -59.01 -7.94
C LEU A 90 -9.09 -60.20 -7.00
N ASN A 91 -10.33 -60.65 -6.80
CA ASN A 91 -10.61 -61.85 -6.01
C ASN A 91 -11.02 -62.98 -6.94
N ALA A 92 -10.19 -64.02 -7.00
CA ALA A 92 -10.53 -65.29 -7.62
C ALA A 92 -11.24 -66.16 -6.56
N GLY A 93 -12.56 -66.14 -6.57
CA GLY A 93 -13.39 -66.89 -5.63
C GLY A 93 -13.19 -68.41 -5.79
N SER A 94 -13.21 -69.12 -4.67
CA SER A 94 -13.19 -70.59 -4.60
C SER A 94 -14.45 -71.06 -3.88
N GLY A 95 -15.21 -71.97 -4.50
CA GLY A 95 -16.49 -72.47 -3.97
C GLY A 95 -17.71 -71.60 -4.34
N ALA A 96 -18.61 -71.35 -3.39
CA ALA A 96 -19.89 -70.64 -3.61
C ALA A 96 -19.78 -69.10 -3.67
N GLN A 97 -18.56 -68.54 -3.66
CA GLN A 97 -18.30 -67.09 -3.72
C GLN A 97 -18.01 -66.64 -5.16
N PRO A 98 -18.73 -65.63 -5.70
CA PRO A 98 -18.53 -65.17 -7.08
C PRO A 98 -17.25 -64.35 -7.23
N ASN A 99 -16.62 -64.42 -8.41
CA ASN A 99 -15.50 -63.57 -8.77
C ASN A 99 -15.94 -62.11 -8.80
N TYR A 100 -15.18 -61.23 -8.15
CA TYR A 100 -15.39 -59.80 -8.24
C TYR A 100 -14.07 -59.07 -8.46
N ALA A 101 -14.16 -57.99 -9.23
CA ALA A 101 -13.10 -57.03 -9.43
C ALA A 101 -13.60 -55.69 -8.89
N GLN A 102 -12.83 -55.08 -8.01
CA GLN A 102 -13.17 -53.77 -7.46
C GLN A 102 -12.00 -52.83 -7.72
N ALA A 103 -12.29 -51.71 -8.39
CA ALA A 103 -11.33 -50.63 -8.63
C ALA A 103 -11.70 -49.46 -7.71
N THR A 104 -10.74 -49.00 -6.93
CA THR A 104 -10.87 -47.78 -6.12
C THR A 104 -9.88 -46.75 -6.65
N GLY A 105 -10.35 -45.52 -6.79
CA GLY A 105 -9.54 -44.36 -7.12
C GLY A 105 -9.89 -43.24 -6.16
N SER A 106 -8.88 -42.61 -5.57
CA SER A 106 -9.06 -41.38 -4.81
C SER A 106 -8.05 -40.34 -5.27
N VAL A 107 -8.50 -39.09 -5.33
CA VAL A 107 -7.69 -37.92 -5.65
C VAL A 107 -7.91 -36.94 -4.51
N SER A 108 -6.87 -36.65 -3.74
CA SER A 108 -6.89 -35.56 -2.76
C SER A 108 -5.90 -34.48 -3.16
N TYR A 109 -6.40 -33.25 -3.16
CA TYR A 109 -5.64 -32.04 -3.41
C TYR A 109 -5.72 -31.17 -2.15
N SER A 110 -4.58 -30.77 -1.61
CA SER A 110 -4.52 -29.79 -0.54
C SER A 110 -3.44 -28.75 -0.80
N ASN A 111 -3.78 -27.49 -0.51
CA ASN A 111 -2.88 -26.35 -0.55
C ASN A 111 -2.99 -25.60 0.80
N HIS A 112 -1.88 -25.56 1.54
CA HIS A 112 -1.81 -24.87 2.83
C HIS A 112 -0.61 -23.90 2.81
N PRO A 113 -0.81 -22.64 2.36
CA PRO A 113 0.23 -21.64 2.49
C PRO A 113 0.41 -21.24 3.95
N THR A 114 1.65 -21.23 4.42
CA THR A 114 2.03 -20.72 5.74
C THR A 114 2.55 -19.29 5.58
N PHE A 115 1.88 -18.34 6.24
CA PHE A 115 2.30 -16.94 6.33
C PHE A 115 3.03 -16.70 7.65
N THR A 116 4.27 -16.19 7.58
CA THR A 116 4.99 -15.77 8.77
C THR A 116 4.87 -14.26 8.92
N PHE A 117 4.21 -13.82 9.99
CA PHE A 117 4.12 -12.40 10.36
C PHE A 117 5.19 -12.07 11.38
N THR A 118 5.86 -10.93 11.20
CA THR A 118 6.80 -10.42 12.20
C THR A 118 6.29 -9.06 12.68
N PRO A 119 5.95 -8.92 13.97
CA PRO A 119 5.55 -7.62 14.50
C PRO A 119 6.69 -6.62 14.37
N THR A 120 6.40 -5.43 13.83
CA THR A 120 7.40 -4.36 13.80
C THR A 120 7.48 -3.74 15.18
N THR A 121 8.56 -3.99 15.91
CA THR A 121 8.73 -3.59 17.32
C THR A 121 10.11 -2.97 17.56
N GLY A 122 10.27 -2.28 18.70
CA GLY A 122 11.54 -1.69 19.12
C GLY A 122 12.09 -0.68 18.12
N ASP A 123 13.37 -0.81 17.77
CA ASP A 123 14.10 0.15 16.92
C ASP A 123 13.56 0.22 15.49
N ALA A 124 13.06 -0.89 14.93
CA ALA A 124 12.46 -0.90 13.60
C ALA A 124 11.19 -0.05 13.56
N TYR A 125 10.35 -0.18 14.59
CA TYR A 125 9.14 0.64 14.72
C TYR A 125 9.47 2.12 14.95
N ALA A 126 10.42 2.39 15.84
CA ALA A 126 10.86 3.76 16.10
C ALA A 126 11.44 4.43 14.84
N SER A 127 12.24 3.70 14.08
CA SER A 127 12.89 4.23 12.88
C SER A 127 11.92 4.43 11.72
N ALA A 128 11.01 3.48 11.47
CA ALA A 128 10.07 3.55 10.36
C ALA A 128 8.86 4.46 10.63
N TYR A 129 8.29 4.43 11.84
CA TYR A 129 6.98 5.06 12.10
C TYR A 129 7.05 6.30 12.99
N ILE A 130 8.04 6.40 13.90
CA ILE A 130 8.15 7.50 14.85
C ILE A 130 9.06 8.62 14.33
N ARG A 131 10.19 8.28 13.69
CA ARG A 131 11.10 9.28 13.15
C ARG A 131 10.49 10.03 11.95
N PRO A 132 10.67 11.36 11.86
CA PRO A 132 10.29 12.13 10.68
C PRO A 132 10.93 11.60 9.40
N LEU A 133 10.18 11.60 8.30
CA LEU A 133 10.69 11.16 6.99
C LEU A 133 11.65 12.22 6.44
N PRO A 134 12.91 11.93 6.14
CA PRO A 134 13.83 12.95 5.68
C PRO A 134 13.37 13.53 4.32
N PRO A 135 13.55 14.84 4.07
CA PRO A 135 13.25 15.47 2.77
C PRO A 135 13.84 14.73 1.56
N THR A 136 15.00 14.11 1.76
CA THR A 136 15.75 13.33 0.77
C THR A 136 15.05 12.03 0.34
N LEU A 137 14.15 11.50 1.16
CA LEU A 137 13.31 10.36 0.82
C LEU A 137 12.00 10.79 0.15
N VAL A 138 11.44 11.92 0.59
CA VAL A 138 10.12 12.39 0.18
C VAL A 138 10.15 13.09 -1.17
N LEU A 139 10.99 14.12 -1.32
CA LEU A 139 10.92 15.04 -2.46
C LEU A 139 11.25 14.43 -3.82
N PRO A 140 12.14 13.41 -3.94
CA PRO A 140 12.33 12.71 -5.22
C PRO A 140 11.04 12.08 -5.78
N LEU A 141 10.02 11.83 -4.94
CA LEU A 141 8.71 11.37 -5.44
C LEU A 141 8.01 12.42 -6.30
N ALA A 142 8.24 13.72 -6.06
CA ALA A 142 7.70 14.78 -6.91
C ALA A 142 8.39 14.83 -8.29
N GLU A 143 9.65 14.39 -8.39
CA GLU A 143 10.38 14.23 -9.65
C GLU A 143 9.80 13.09 -10.49
N SER A 144 9.37 11.99 -9.84
CA SER A 144 8.74 10.84 -10.52
C SER A 144 7.28 11.08 -10.95
N GLY A 145 6.81 12.33 -10.90
CA GLY A 145 5.50 12.75 -11.39
C GLY A 145 4.40 12.80 -10.33
N MET A 146 4.71 12.56 -9.05
CA MET A 146 3.73 12.74 -7.97
C MET A 146 3.37 14.23 -7.82
N PRO A 147 2.08 14.58 -7.64
CA PRO A 147 1.67 15.95 -7.36
C PRO A 147 2.36 16.49 -6.11
N ILE A 148 3.15 17.55 -6.27
CA ILE A 148 3.93 18.12 -5.17
C ILE A 148 3.03 18.70 -4.08
N ASP A 149 1.87 19.22 -4.44
CA ASP A 149 0.86 19.70 -3.49
C ASP A 149 0.36 18.58 -2.59
N LEU A 150 -0.04 17.45 -3.17
CA LEU A 150 -0.49 16.30 -2.40
C LEU A 150 0.62 15.74 -1.51
N LEU A 151 1.82 15.59 -2.06
CA LEU A 151 2.99 15.09 -1.34
C LEU A 151 3.32 15.97 -0.14
N LEU A 152 3.44 17.28 -0.32
CA LEU A 152 3.75 18.22 0.76
C LEU A 152 2.58 18.36 1.75
N ARG A 153 1.33 18.30 1.28
CA ARG A 153 0.16 18.30 2.17
C ARG A 153 0.19 17.12 3.14
N ILE A 154 0.57 15.94 2.66
CA ILE A 154 0.71 14.73 3.49
C ILE A 154 1.94 14.81 4.39
N THR A 155 3.10 15.13 3.81
CA THR A 155 4.41 14.90 4.46
C THR A 155 5.00 16.10 5.17
N ALA A 156 4.78 17.33 4.72
CA ALA A 156 5.39 18.51 5.33
C ALA A 156 4.57 18.98 6.52
N GLN A 157 5.19 19.01 7.70
CA GLN A 157 4.64 19.68 8.88
C GLN A 157 4.76 21.20 8.75
N SER A 158 5.91 21.68 8.24
CA SER A 158 6.10 23.09 7.94
C SER A 158 7.16 23.31 6.86
N ILE A 159 7.04 24.43 6.14
CA ILE A 159 8.01 24.86 5.13
C ILE A 159 8.25 26.36 5.33
N ALA A 160 9.51 26.78 5.49
CA ALA A 160 9.86 28.18 5.74
C ALA A 160 9.07 28.83 6.90
N GLY A 161 8.74 28.04 7.94
CA GLY A 161 7.94 28.48 9.08
C GLY A 161 6.42 28.48 8.86
N LEU A 162 5.96 28.31 7.62
CA LEU A 162 4.53 28.13 7.30
C LEU A 162 4.06 26.76 7.77
N GLN A 163 3.13 26.75 8.71
CA GLN A 163 2.61 25.52 9.31
C GLN A 163 1.56 24.88 8.42
N ASN A 164 1.65 23.57 8.23
CA ASN A 164 0.55 22.76 7.73
C ASN A 164 -0.45 22.48 8.86
N GLY A 165 -1.58 21.83 8.54
CA GLY A 165 -2.52 21.31 9.52
C GLY A 165 -1.82 20.46 10.58
N ASN A 166 -2.29 20.55 11.82
CA ASN A 166 -1.78 19.75 12.93
C ASN A 166 -2.93 19.37 13.84
N ALA A 167 -3.28 18.09 13.84
CA ALA A 167 -4.30 17.49 14.72
C ALA A 167 -4.16 17.89 16.21
N LEU A 168 -2.93 18.11 16.67
CA LEU A 168 -2.62 18.45 18.06
C LEU A 168 -2.36 19.95 18.27
N GLY A 169 -2.54 20.78 17.24
CA GLY A 169 -2.22 22.21 17.23
C GLY A 169 -3.20 23.13 17.98
N GLY A 170 -4.24 22.56 18.62
CA GLY A 170 -5.22 23.35 19.38
C GLY A 170 -5.98 24.34 18.48
N PRO A 171 -6.19 25.60 18.90
CA PRO A 171 -6.88 26.61 18.09
C PRO A 171 -6.28 26.86 16.69
N ASN A 172 -5.00 26.52 16.49
CA ASN A 172 -4.30 26.66 15.21
C ASN A 172 -4.18 25.33 14.45
N ALA A 173 -5.02 24.33 14.77
CA ALA A 173 -4.94 22.99 14.19
C ALA A 173 -5.14 22.95 12.66
N SER A 174 -5.78 23.96 12.07
CA SER A 174 -5.96 24.03 10.61
C SER A 174 -4.70 24.47 9.85
N GLY A 175 -3.66 24.98 10.53
CA GLY A 175 -2.42 25.46 9.90
C GLY A 175 -2.48 26.92 9.43
N ALA A 176 -1.51 27.34 8.62
CA ALA A 176 -1.43 28.66 8.00
C ALA A 176 -2.06 28.64 6.59
N PRO A 177 -2.99 29.56 6.24
CA PRO A 177 -3.54 29.64 4.88
C PRO A 177 -2.47 29.76 3.79
N GLU A 178 -1.37 30.46 4.08
CA GLU A 178 -0.23 30.67 3.20
C GLU A 178 0.48 29.37 2.82
N PHE A 179 0.47 28.36 3.70
CA PHE A 179 1.01 27.04 3.39
C PHE A 179 0.26 26.40 2.21
N PHE A 180 -1.08 26.48 2.21
CA PHE A 180 -1.90 25.92 1.14
C PHE A 180 -1.75 26.70 -0.17
N LEU A 181 -1.64 28.03 -0.09
CA LEU A 181 -1.33 28.86 -1.26
C LEU A 181 0.04 28.51 -1.86
N LEU A 182 1.04 28.25 -1.02
CA LEU A 182 2.38 27.84 -1.44
C LEU A 182 2.34 26.53 -2.22
N ILE A 183 1.74 25.47 -1.66
CA ILE A 183 1.75 24.15 -2.29
C ILE A 183 0.94 24.14 -3.60
N GLN A 184 -0.15 24.90 -3.66
CA GLN A 184 -0.94 25.06 -4.90
C GLN A 184 -0.15 25.81 -5.98
N ALA A 185 0.60 26.85 -5.62
CA ALA A 185 1.49 27.54 -6.54
C ALA A 185 2.62 26.62 -7.04
N LEU A 186 3.25 25.84 -6.15
CA LEU A 186 4.23 24.83 -6.52
C LEU A 186 3.65 23.80 -7.49
N ARG A 187 2.41 23.35 -7.29
CA ARG A 187 1.74 22.42 -8.21
C ARG A 187 1.51 23.04 -9.58
N ARG A 188 1.07 24.29 -9.67
CA ARG A 188 0.93 25.00 -10.95
C ARG A 188 2.27 25.13 -11.68
N LEU A 189 3.35 25.43 -10.95
CA LEU A 189 4.70 25.46 -11.50
C LEU A 189 5.19 24.08 -11.94
N GLN A 190 4.89 23.02 -11.19
CA GLN A 190 5.20 21.63 -11.56
C GLN A 190 4.52 21.24 -12.88
N LEU A 191 3.23 21.54 -13.02
CA LEU A 191 2.46 21.27 -14.25
C LEU A 191 2.96 22.09 -15.45
N ALA A 192 3.50 23.28 -15.20
CA ALA A 192 4.11 24.13 -16.22
C ALA A 192 5.55 23.71 -16.58
N GLY A 193 6.14 22.73 -15.90
CA GLY A 193 7.55 22.35 -16.07
C GLY A 193 8.54 23.36 -15.51
N GLU A 194 8.09 24.32 -14.71
CA GLU A 194 8.92 25.40 -14.14
C GLU A 194 9.49 25.09 -12.76
N LEU A 195 9.11 23.93 -12.21
CA LEU A 195 9.60 23.38 -10.97
C LEU A 195 10.33 22.08 -11.26
N ASN A 196 11.61 22.01 -10.90
CA ASN A 196 12.37 20.77 -10.90
C ASN A 196 12.84 20.45 -9.48
N VAL A 197 12.75 19.17 -9.11
CA VAL A 197 13.34 18.64 -7.88
C VAL A 197 14.54 17.81 -8.30
N GLU A 198 15.67 18.00 -7.64
CA GLU A 198 16.89 17.25 -7.94
C GLU A 198 17.51 16.72 -6.65
N SER A 199 17.93 15.47 -6.66
CA SER A 199 18.73 14.87 -5.60
C SER A 199 20.19 14.84 -6.03
N ARG A 200 21.09 15.31 -5.17
CA ARG A 200 22.54 15.28 -5.38
C ARG A 200 23.21 14.57 -4.23
N ASN A 201 24.16 13.70 -4.54
CA ASN A 201 25.04 13.12 -3.55
C ASN A 201 26.29 13.99 -3.44
N GLU A 202 26.36 14.79 -2.40
CA GLU A 202 27.50 15.65 -2.09
C GLU A 202 28.07 15.24 -0.74
N ASP A 203 29.38 15.07 -0.63
CA ASP A 203 30.07 14.71 0.61
C ASP A 203 29.54 13.43 1.30
N HIS A 204 29.15 12.41 0.51
CA HIS A 204 28.51 11.16 1.01
C HIS A 204 27.16 11.37 1.71
N ALA A 205 26.54 12.55 1.54
CA ALA A 205 25.20 12.84 2.02
C ALA A 205 24.26 13.14 0.85
N ALA A 206 23.08 12.52 0.85
CA ALA A 206 22.02 12.90 -0.08
C ALA A 206 21.50 14.29 0.31
N ARG A 207 21.45 15.20 -0.67
CA ARG A 207 20.88 16.55 -0.55
C ARG A 207 19.83 16.74 -1.64
N VAL A 208 18.78 17.50 -1.33
CA VAL A 208 17.72 17.80 -2.30
C VAL A 208 17.68 19.29 -2.56
N PHE A 209 17.50 19.65 -3.82
CA PHE A 209 17.33 21.02 -4.26
C PHE A 209 16.04 21.17 -5.04
N ILE A 210 15.44 22.36 -4.92
CA ILE A 210 14.37 22.80 -5.81
C ILE A 210 14.92 23.86 -6.73
N THR A 211 14.72 23.66 -8.03
CA THR A 211 14.99 24.65 -9.07
C THR A 211 13.67 25.26 -9.55
N LEU A 212 13.55 26.59 -9.41
CA LEU A 212 12.42 27.39 -9.88
C LEU A 212 12.79 28.10 -11.19
N ALA A 213 11.82 28.24 -12.09
CA ALA A 213 12.02 28.70 -13.47
C ALA A 213 13.02 27.80 -14.21
N ALA A 214 12.78 26.49 -14.11
CA ALA A 214 13.59 25.45 -14.74
C ALA A 214 13.61 25.59 -16.28
N THR A 215 12.57 26.17 -16.88
CA THR A 215 12.56 26.48 -18.31
C THR A 215 12.68 27.99 -18.56
N ARG A 216 13.07 28.37 -19.78
CA ARG A 216 13.11 29.79 -20.22
C ARG A 216 11.76 30.24 -20.79
N SER A 217 10.67 29.53 -20.54
CA SER A 217 9.34 29.81 -21.11
C SER A 217 8.63 30.96 -20.38
N GLY A 218 9.32 32.09 -20.27
CA GLY A 218 8.80 33.32 -19.68
C GLY A 218 7.81 34.05 -20.61
N SER A 219 6.63 33.47 -20.83
CA SER A 219 5.56 34.14 -21.60
C SER A 219 4.19 34.20 -20.90
N ASN A 220 3.99 33.47 -19.79
CA ASN A 220 2.71 33.48 -19.08
C ASN A 220 2.77 34.31 -17.79
N LYS A 221 1.89 35.31 -17.69
CA LYS A 221 1.73 36.15 -16.49
C LYS A 221 1.42 35.32 -15.26
N ALA A 222 0.58 34.29 -15.37
CA ALA A 222 0.20 33.44 -14.25
C ALA A 222 1.40 32.69 -13.65
N ILE A 223 2.30 32.16 -14.49
CA ILE A 223 3.53 31.50 -14.06
C ILE A 223 4.46 32.48 -13.35
N THR A 224 4.57 33.71 -13.87
CA THR A 224 5.41 34.77 -13.28
C THR A 224 4.89 35.18 -11.90
N ASP A 225 3.56 35.31 -11.77
CA ASP A 225 2.89 35.61 -10.50
C ASP A 225 3.08 34.47 -9.48
N ASP A 226 2.99 33.20 -9.91
CA ASP A 226 3.25 32.04 -9.05
C ASP A 226 4.72 31.96 -8.60
N LEU A 227 5.68 32.22 -9.49
CA LEU A 227 7.10 32.30 -9.12
C LEU A 227 7.37 33.41 -8.10
N ALA A 228 6.73 34.58 -8.27
CA ALA A 228 6.84 35.69 -7.33
C ALA A 228 6.20 35.34 -5.97
N LEU A 229 5.04 34.67 -5.99
CA LEU A 229 4.34 34.20 -4.80
C LEU A 229 5.20 33.21 -4.00
N VAL A 230 5.72 32.17 -4.66
CA VAL A 230 6.58 31.15 -4.02
C VAL A 230 7.81 31.80 -3.39
N ARG A 231 8.52 32.67 -4.14
CA ARG A 231 9.70 33.37 -3.60
C ARG A 231 9.37 34.25 -2.40
N ARG A 232 8.23 34.93 -2.43
CA ARG A 232 7.77 35.77 -1.31
C ARG A 232 7.46 34.92 -0.07
N LEU A 233 6.69 33.85 -0.24
CA LEU A 233 6.26 32.98 0.86
C LEU A 233 7.43 32.21 1.50
N LEU A 234 8.43 31.85 0.70
CA LEU A 234 9.62 31.14 1.16
C LEU A 234 10.79 32.07 1.52
N HIS A 235 10.62 33.40 1.42
CA HIS A 235 11.65 34.41 1.65
C HIS A 235 12.94 34.21 0.82
N LEU A 236 12.79 33.76 -0.42
CA LEU A 236 13.91 33.39 -1.29
C LEU A 236 14.49 34.58 -2.07
N SER A 237 15.81 34.58 -2.22
CA SER A 237 16.51 35.54 -3.08
C SER A 237 16.14 35.34 -4.56
N PRO A 238 15.69 36.38 -5.30
CA PRO A 238 15.36 36.26 -6.72
C PRO A 238 16.59 36.09 -7.63
N LYS A 239 17.81 36.25 -7.08
CA LYS A 239 19.07 36.11 -7.82
C LYS A 239 19.43 34.66 -8.09
N MET A 240 18.90 33.74 -7.29
CA MET A 240 19.13 32.30 -7.43
C MET A 240 17.93 31.64 -8.12
N LYS A 241 18.20 30.48 -8.71
CA LYS A 241 17.16 29.62 -9.29
C LYS A 241 17.02 28.31 -8.52
N THR A 242 18.11 27.85 -7.93
CA THR A 242 18.20 26.58 -7.21
C THR A 242 18.40 26.86 -5.74
N TYR A 243 17.63 26.18 -4.89
CA TYR A 243 17.66 26.34 -3.44
C TYR A 243 17.74 24.96 -2.78
N GLU A 244 18.63 24.81 -1.81
CA GLU A 244 18.76 23.59 -1.03
C GLU A 244 17.59 23.46 -0.06
N ILE A 245 17.03 22.25 0.07
CA ILE A 245 16.05 21.94 1.11
C ILE A 245 16.76 21.28 2.27
N VAL A 246 16.64 21.90 3.43
CA VAL A 246 17.27 21.45 4.66
C VAL A 246 16.22 21.04 5.67
N TYR A 247 16.45 19.92 6.35
CA TYR A 247 15.58 19.52 7.45
C TYR A 247 15.80 20.46 8.65
N GLY A 248 14.72 21.04 9.18
CA GLY A 248 14.76 21.89 10.37
C GLY A 248 13.88 23.14 10.25
N GLN A 249 14.00 24.02 11.24
CA GLN A 249 13.20 25.26 11.33
C GLN A 249 13.99 26.55 11.04
N SER A 250 15.32 26.47 10.96
CA SER A 250 16.17 27.65 10.77
C SER A 250 16.15 28.09 9.31
N SER A 251 15.62 29.29 9.03
CA SER A 251 15.58 29.86 7.68
C SER A 251 16.89 30.57 7.33
N ASP A 252 17.39 30.31 6.12
CA ASP A 252 18.43 31.10 5.47
C ASP A 252 17.90 31.58 4.11
N LYS A 253 18.40 32.68 3.55
CA LYS A 253 17.92 33.25 2.26
C LYS A 253 18.21 32.34 1.06
N ASP A 254 19.12 31.39 1.26
CA ASP A 254 19.63 30.48 0.23
C ASP A 254 19.17 29.03 0.43
N ARG A 255 18.42 28.75 1.51
CA ARG A 255 17.95 27.40 1.86
C ARG A 255 16.49 27.42 2.31
N ILE A 256 15.75 26.39 1.95
CA ILE A 256 14.35 26.21 2.34
C ILE A 256 14.31 25.24 3.54
N PRO A 257 14.05 25.72 4.77
CA PRO A 257 13.87 24.81 5.89
C PRO A 257 12.53 24.10 5.75
N MET A 258 12.55 22.77 5.94
CA MET A 258 11.36 21.94 5.92
C MET A 258 11.36 20.99 7.12
N VAL A 259 10.25 20.94 7.83
CA VAL A 259 9.98 19.90 8.82
C VAL A 259 8.97 18.95 8.21
N THR A 260 9.30 17.68 8.20
CA THR A 260 8.46 16.59 7.73
C THR A 260 7.81 15.85 8.89
N ARG A 261 6.69 15.20 8.61
CA ARG A 261 5.99 14.32 9.54
C ARG A 261 6.64 12.93 9.53
N SER A 262 6.53 12.23 10.64
CA SER A 262 6.69 10.77 10.67
C SER A 262 5.46 10.09 10.08
N VAL A 263 5.52 8.77 9.84
CA VAL A 263 4.33 8.02 9.41
C VAL A 263 3.19 8.18 10.42
N LEU A 264 3.48 8.07 11.73
CA LEU A 264 2.45 8.30 12.75
C LEU A 264 1.88 9.73 12.68
N GLY A 265 2.73 10.72 12.43
CA GLY A 265 2.29 12.10 12.22
C GLY A 265 1.37 12.25 11.01
N ILE A 266 1.69 11.57 9.90
CA ILE A 266 0.86 11.52 8.68
C ILE A 266 -0.51 10.91 9.00
N LEU A 267 -0.53 9.71 9.59
CA LEU A 267 -1.77 9.00 9.89
C LEU A 267 -2.64 9.76 10.91
N THR A 268 -2.02 10.42 11.89
CA THR A 268 -2.71 11.27 12.87
C THR A 268 -3.35 12.48 12.22
N ASP A 269 -2.64 13.17 11.32
CA ASP A 269 -3.18 14.32 10.59
C ASP A 269 -4.33 13.94 9.66
N LEU A 270 -4.20 12.82 8.95
CA LEU A 270 -5.28 12.27 8.12
C LEU A 270 -6.49 11.88 8.97
N GLY A 271 -6.26 11.26 10.13
CA GLY A 271 -7.31 10.89 11.07
C GLY A 271 -8.10 12.10 11.54
N ALA A 272 -7.43 13.21 11.85
CA ALA A 272 -8.06 14.44 12.31
C ALA A 272 -9.03 15.09 11.31
N GLN A 273 -8.90 14.75 10.02
CA GLN A 273 -9.80 15.20 8.95
C GLN A 273 -11.05 14.31 8.80
N ILE A 274 -11.09 13.16 9.48
CA ILE A 274 -12.23 12.23 9.41
C ILE A 274 -13.41 12.83 10.19
N PRO A 275 -14.63 12.86 9.58
CA PRO A 275 -15.85 13.23 10.29
C PRO A 275 -16.17 12.18 11.36
N VAL A 276 -16.54 12.65 12.54
CA VAL A 276 -16.93 11.80 13.68
C VAL A 276 -18.33 12.20 14.15
N PRO A 277 -19.15 11.25 14.65
CA PRO A 277 -20.45 11.57 15.22
C PRO A 277 -20.37 12.53 16.42
N ASP A 278 -21.29 13.51 16.50
CA ASP A 278 -21.35 14.50 17.58
C ASP A 278 -21.34 13.91 19.01
N PRO A 279 -22.01 12.77 19.30
CA PRO A 279 -21.96 12.17 20.64
C PRO A 279 -20.54 11.77 21.08
N GLN A 280 -19.66 11.42 20.15
CA GLN A 280 -18.26 11.05 20.46
C GLN A 280 -17.39 12.28 20.73
N ILE A 281 -17.74 13.44 20.16
CA ILE A 281 -17.10 14.72 20.49
C ILE A 281 -17.57 15.17 21.88
N GLY A 282 -18.88 15.13 22.13
CA GLY A 282 -19.48 15.57 23.40
C GLY A 282 -19.05 14.74 24.62
N SER A 283 -18.78 13.45 24.43
CA SER A 283 -18.28 12.57 25.49
C SER A 283 -16.79 12.68 25.76
N GLY A 284 -16.03 13.40 24.91
CA GLY A 284 -14.58 13.50 25.00
C GLY A 284 -13.82 12.28 24.45
N ALA A 285 -14.52 11.33 23.79
CA ALA A 285 -13.87 10.20 23.12
C ALA A 285 -12.94 10.66 21.98
N THR A 286 -13.23 11.83 21.40
CA THR A 286 -12.36 12.45 20.40
C THR A 286 -12.56 13.96 20.29
N LYS A 287 -11.69 14.66 19.55
CA LYS A 287 -11.77 16.11 19.29
C LYS A 287 -12.68 16.44 18.08
N PRO A 288 -13.12 17.69 17.89
CA PRO A 288 -13.76 18.09 16.63
C PRO A 288 -12.86 17.85 15.41
N THR A 289 -13.47 17.53 14.27
CA THR A 289 -12.77 17.39 12.99
C THR A 289 -12.15 18.73 12.59
N ILE A 290 -10.91 18.71 12.07
CA ILE A 290 -10.24 19.96 11.67
C ILE A 290 -10.90 20.58 10.44
N GLY A 291 -11.07 21.90 10.47
CA GLY A 291 -11.60 22.67 9.35
C GLY A 291 -10.57 22.83 8.24
N LEU A 292 -11.04 22.90 7.00
CA LEU A 292 -10.23 23.17 5.82
C LEU A 292 -10.05 24.69 5.65
N ILE A 293 -8.83 25.13 5.35
CA ILE A 293 -8.47 26.55 5.21
C ILE A 293 -7.62 26.77 3.96
N GLY A 294 -7.28 28.03 3.66
CA GLY A 294 -6.35 28.35 2.56
C GLY A 294 -6.88 28.00 1.17
N GLY A 295 -8.21 27.99 1.01
CA GLY A 295 -8.88 27.61 -0.23
C GLY A 295 -9.09 26.11 -0.42
N GLU A 296 -8.65 25.29 0.54
CA GLU A 296 -8.96 23.86 0.54
C GLU A 296 -10.46 23.64 0.80
N THR A 297 -11.10 22.90 -0.10
CA THR A 297 -12.53 22.57 -0.03
C THR A 297 -12.78 21.09 0.25
N ARG A 298 -11.73 20.27 0.20
CA ARG A 298 -11.79 18.83 0.38
C ARG A 298 -10.68 18.33 1.31
N PRO A 299 -10.95 17.33 2.18
CA PRO A 299 -9.90 16.59 2.90
C PRO A 299 -8.91 15.93 1.94
N THR A 300 -7.71 15.58 2.46
CA THR A 300 -6.71 14.82 1.69
C THR A 300 -7.26 13.45 1.28
N ILE A 301 -7.87 12.75 2.24
CA ILE A 301 -8.56 11.47 2.04
C ILE A 301 -9.95 11.60 2.65
N VAL A 302 -10.99 11.40 1.85
CA VAL A 302 -12.38 11.41 2.33
C VAL A 302 -12.72 10.03 2.85
N VAL A 303 -12.75 9.91 4.18
CA VAL A 303 -13.26 8.74 4.88
C VAL A 303 -14.69 9.03 5.32
N LYS A 304 -15.61 8.17 4.90
CA LYS A 304 -17.02 8.22 5.30
C LYS A 304 -17.24 7.38 6.55
N VAL A 305 -18.26 7.74 7.33
CA VAL A 305 -18.68 7.04 8.54
C VAL A 305 -20.18 6.74 8.48
N GLY A 306 -20.58 5.58 9.01
CA GLY A 306 -21.98 5.14 9.03
C GLY A 306 -22.14 3.75 9.64
N GLU A 307 -23.34 3.19 9.62
CA GLU A 307 -23.60 1.86 10.20
C GLU A 307 -23.09 0.72 9.31
N LYS A 308 -23.11 0.92 7.99
CA LYS A 308 -22.73 -0.10 7.00
C LYS A 308 -22.00 0.54 5.82
N ALA A 309 -20.83 0.01 5.49
CA ALA A 309 -20.11 0.37 4.28
C ALA A 309 -20.75 -0.27 3.03
N PRO A 310 -20.69 0.39 1.85
CA PRO A 310 -21.04 -0.21 0.57
C PRO A 310 -20.24 -1.49 0.30
N GLN A 311 -20.84 -2.48 -0.37
CA GLN A 311 -20.15 -3.73 -0.71
C GLN A 311 -18.95 -3.52 -1.64
N ASP A 312 -19.00 -2.48 -2.47
CA ASP A 312 -17.96 -2.14 -3.43
C ASP A 312 -16.96 -1.11 -2.89
N ALA A 313 -17.00 -0.75 -1.61
CA ALA A 313 -16.05 0.20 -1.02
C ALA A 313 -14.60 -0.12 -1.38
N TYR A 314 -13.77 0.91 -1.58
CA TYR A 314 -12.35 0.73 -1.87
C TYR A 314 -11.63 0.00 -0.72
N VAL A 315 -11.96 0.41 0.50
CA VAL A 315 -11.55 -0.22 1.76
C VAL A 315 -12.53 0.19 2.85
N SER A 316 -12.80 -0.70 3.80
CA SER A 316 -13.64 -0.42 4.96
C SER A 316 -13.11 -1.09 6.22
N VAL A 317 -13.34 -0.47 7.38
CA VAL A 317 -13.02 -1.02 8.70
C VAL A 317 -14.16 -0.75 9.67
N LEU A 318 -14.43 -1.73 10.53
CA LEU A 318 -15.31 -1.56 11.69
C LEU A 318 -14.45 -1.06 12.85
N TYR A 319 -14.87 0.05 13.46
CA TYR A 319 -14.26 0.57 14.68
C TYR A 319 -15.35 0.89 15.69
N ASP A 320 -15.31 0.21 16.85
CA ASP A 320 -16.41 0.13 17.80
C ASP A 320 -17.73 -0.31 17.12
N LYS A 321 -18.72 0.57 17.00
CA LYS A 321 -20.03 0.30 16.39
C LYS A 321 -20.22 0.95 15.01
N ALA A 322 -19.23 1.67 14.52
CA ALA A 322 -19.32 2.41 13.26
C ALA A 322 -18.39 1.84 12.19
N GLN A 323 -18.88 1.83 10.96
CA GLN A 323 -18.11 1.50 9.76
C GLN A 323 -17.48 2.77 9.19
N TYR A 324 -16.20 2.68 8.88
CA TYR A 324 -15.44 3.71 8.20
C TYR A 324 -14.99 3.18 6.85
N TRP A 325 -15.14 3.96 5.78
CA TRP A 325 -14.76 3.50 4.44
C TRP A 325 -14.35 4.62 3.50
N ILE A 326 -13.63 4.24 2.44
CA ILE A 326 -13.35 5.09 1.28
C ILE A 326 -14.17 4.56 0.11
N ASP A 327 -14.90 5.44 -0.59
CA ASP A 327 -15.72 5.04 -1.74
C ASP A 327 -14.89 4.53 -2.92
N ARG A 328 -15.42 3.53 -3.65
CA ARG A 328 -14.79 3.02 -4.88
C ARG A 328 -14.57 4.10 -5.93
N GLY A 329 -15.54 5.01 -6.06
CA GLY A 329 -15.58 6.05 -7.09
C GLY A 329 -14.66 7.24 -6.82
N ASP A 330 -14.12 7.36 -5.61
CA ASP A 330 -13.32 8.52 -5.22
C ASP A 330 -11.84 8.32 -5.61
N PHE A 331 -11.49 8.72 -6.84
CA PHE A 331 -10.13 8.57 -7.36
C PHE A 331 -9.10 9.34 -6.52
N ASP A 332 -9.39 10.59 -6.15
CA ASP A 332 -8.44 11.44 -5.44
C ASP A 332 -8.12 10.87 -4.04
N SER A 333 -9.14 10.38 -3.32
CA SER A 333 -8.91 9.68 -2.04
C SER A 333 -8.07 8.42 -2.22
N LYS A 334 -8.36 7.61 -3.24
CA LYS A 334 -7.60 6.38 -3.50
C LYS A 334 -6.15 6.69 -3.86
N TYR A 335 -5.92 7.71 -4.69
CA TYR A 335 -4.58 8.11 -5.10
C TYR A 335 -3.78 8.63 -3.90
N ALA A 336 -4.37 9.52 -3.09
CA ALA A 336 -3.78 9.98 -1.84
C ALA A 336 -3.49 8.83 -0.86
N PHE A 337 -4.41 7.87 -0.74
CA PHE A 337 -4.19 6.66 0.07
C PHE A 337 -3.03 5.82 -0.45
N THR A 338 -2.89 5.65 -1.77
CA THR A 338 -1.74 4.97 -2.37
C THR A 338 -0.43 5.73 -2.14
N VAL A 339 -0.44 7.07 -2.15
CA VAL A 339 0.74 7.86 -1.75
C VAL A 339 1.16 7.53 -0.32
N VAL A 340 0.21 7.43 0.62
CA VAL A 340 0.49 7.01 2.01
C VAL A 340 1.11 5.62 2.06
N GLN A 341 0.55 4.64 1.31
CA GLN A 341 1.12 3.29 1.23
C GLN A 341 2.57 3.29 0.76
N ASN A 342 2.88 4.08 -0.28
CA ASN A 342 4.24 4.18 -0.82
C ASN A 342 5.21 4.84 0.19
N LEU A 343 4.76 5.88 0.90
CA LEU A 343 5.56 6.54 1.93
C LEU A 343 5.87 5.60 3.11
N MET A 344 4.89 4.78 3.53
CA MET A 344 5.08 3.76 4.55
C MET A 344 6.08 2.69 4.11
N ALA A 345 5.91 2.17 2.89
CA ALA A 345 6.83 1.19 2.33
C ALA A 345 8.27 1.73 2.26
N LEU A 346 8.46 2.99 1.87
CA LEU A 346 9.78 3.64 1.86
C LEU A 346 10.37 3.79 3.26
N ALA A 347 9.54 4.06 4.28
CA ALA A 347 9.99 4.21 5.66
C ALA A 347 10.37 2.88 6.31
N GLU A 348 9.74 1.78 5.90
CA GLU A 348 10.03 0.42 6.38
C GLU A 348 11.33 -0.16 5.80
N VAL A 349 11.85 0.39 4.71
CA VAL A 349 13.14 -0.02 4.15
C VAL A 349 14.27 0.49 5.04
N THR A 350 14.65 -0.34 6.02
CA THR A 350 15.93 -0.24 6.74
C THR A 350 16.98 -1.13 6.06
N ASP A 351 18.25 -0.70 6.02
CA ASP A 351 19.43 -1.37 5.41
C ASP A 351 19.71 -2.83 5.86
N THR A 352 18.83 -3.45 6.64
CA THR A 352 19.01 -4.73 7.32
C THR A 352 18.00 -5.80 6.93
N SER A 353 17.48 -5.79 5.70
CA SER A 353 16.71 -6.93 5.18
C SER A 353 17.63 -8.15 4.96
N LYS A 354 17.98 -8.86 6.04
CA LYS A 354 18.51 -10.23 5.94
C LYS A 354 17.40 -11.07 5.30
N ALA A 355 17.66 -11.57 4.10
CA ALA A 355 16.76 -12.50 3.44
C ALA A 355 16.43 -13.67 4.39
N PRO A 356 15.17 -14.12 4.47
CA PRO A 356 14.82 -15.29 5.27
C PRO A 356 15.61 -16.51 4.77
N VAL A 357 16.46 -17.09 5.62
CA VAL A 357 17.10 -18.37 5.33
C VAL A 357 16.06 -19.45 5.59
N VAL A 358 15.46 -19.99 4.53
CA VAL A 358 14.52 -21.11 4.61
C VAL A 358 15.27 -22.39 4.24
N THR A 359 15.48 -23.26 5.22
CA THR A 359 15.97 -24.62 4.99
C THR A 359 14.77 -25.55 4.87
N ILE A 360 14.45 -25.99 3.65
CA ILE A 360 13.39 -26.98 3.42
C ILE A 360 14.02 -28.38 3.49
N PRO A 361 13.57 -29.29 4.37
CA PRO A 361 13.99 -30.69 4.32
C PRO A 361 13.49 -31.32 3.01
N ALA A 362 14.39 -31.91 2.24
CA ALA A 362 14.00 -32.76 1.12
C ALA A 362 13.52 -34.11 1.70
N ASN A 363 12.25 -34.45 1.48
CA ASN A 363 11.73 -35.80 1.67
C ASN A 363 11.58 -36.48 0.30
#